data_AF-A0A6L9S1W4-F1
#
_entry.id   AF-A0A6L9S1W4-F1
#
_cell.length_a   1.000
_cell.length_b   1.000
_cell.length_c   1.000
_cell.angle_alpha   90.00
_cell.angle_beta   90.00
_cell.angle_gamma   90.00
#
_symmetry.space_group_name_H-M   'P 1'
#
loop_
_entity.id
_entity.type
_entity.pdbx_description
1 polymer ?
#
loop_
_entity_poly.entity_id
_entity_poly.type
_entity_poly.pdbx_seq_one_letter_code
_entity_poly.pdbx_strand_id
1 'polypeptide(L)'
;MTTMTRFAALVGTATLALPLVACGDDSDNASTGDYCELVQEMQDSFASSDNASPEQIEGAVGTFRNIADAAPGDIAPEWQTLADWVEAYSEIDSSDPEAWAEVENDEELVQLRADAEPASTSVEEHVQAECDITLGE
;
A
#
# COMPACT_ATOMS: atom_id res chain seq x y z
N MET A 1 -32.48 42.97 -49.31
CA MET A 1 -33.57 42.27 -48.62
C MET A 1 -33.38 40.78 -48.83
N THR A 2 -32.86 40.07 -47.83
CA THR A 2 -33.07 38.63 -47.67
C THR A 2 -32.91 38.29 -46.19
N THR A 3 -33.93 37.61 -45.67
CA THR A 3 -34.24 37.29 -44.28
C THR A 3 -33.73 35.92 -43.84
N MET A 4 -33.60 35.75 -42.51
CA MET A 4 -33.55 34.48 -41.74
C MET A 4 -32.28 33.62 -41.94
N THR A 5 -31.70 32.99 -40.92
CA THR A 5 -32.33 32.13 -39.91
C THR A 5 -31.47 32.06 -38.65
N ARG A 6 -32.10 32.17 -37.46
CA ARG A 6 -31.47 31.96 -36.15
C ARG A 6 -31.16 30.47 -35.99
N PHE A 7 -29.88 30.10 -35.87
CA PHE A 7 -29.48 28.80 -35.35
C PHE A 7 -29.16 28.94 -33.87
N ALA A 8 -30.10 28.51 -33.04
CA ALA A 8 -29.86 28.26 -31.63
C ALA A 8 -29.02 26.97 -31.51
N ALA A 9 -27.72 27.13 -31.32
CA ALA A 9 -26.86 26.02 -30.94
C ALA A 9 -26.89 25.91 -29.41
N LEU A 10 -27.69 24.95 -28.91
CA LEU A 10 -27.55 24.40 -27.57
C LEU A 10 -26.14 23.79 -27.47
N VAL A 11 -25.24 24.49 -26.80
CA VAL A 11 -23.94 23.94 -26.42
C VAL A 11 -24.20 22.98 -25.26
N GLY A 12 -24.28 21.69 -25.60
CA GLY A 12 -24.36 20.62 -24.62
C GLY A 12 -23.09 20.58 -23.79
N THR A 13 -23.23 20.81 -22.49
CA THR A 13 -22.23 20.47 -21.48
C THR A 13 -22.02 18.95 -21.54
N ALA A 14 -20.91 18.52 -22.13
CA ALA A 14 -20.42 17.17 -21.96
C ALA A 14 -19.97 17.02 -20.50
N THR A 15 -20.88 16.57 -19.64
CA THR A 15 -20.52 15.98 -18.35
C THR A 15 -19.71 14.73 -18.66
N LEU A 16 -18.39 14.81 -18.48
CA LEU A 16 -17.53 13.65 -18.35
C LEU A 16 -18.00 12.91 -17.08
N ALA A 17 -18.92 11.98 -17.27
CA ALA A 17 -19.19 10.95 -16.27
C ALA A 17 -17.94 10.06 -16.26
N LEU A 18 -16.99 10.41 -15.39
CA LEU A 18 -15.97 9.48 -14.94
C LEU A 18 -16.74 8.41 -14.16
N PRO A 19 -16.82 7.15 -14.63
CA PRO A 19 -17.31 6.09 -13.78
C PRO A 19 -16.28 5.96 -12.66
N LEU A 20 -16.63 6.48 -11.50
CA LEU A 20 -16.07 6.02 -10.23
C LEU A 20 -16.46 4.54 -10.14
N VAL A 21 -15.58 3.67 -10.64
CA VAL A 21 -15.65 2.23 -10.37
C VAL A 21 -15.25 2.08 -8.91
N ALA A 22 -16.23 2.30 -8.05
CA ALA A 22 -16.19 1.91 -6.67
C ALA A 22 -16.61 0.44 -6.61
N CYS A 23 -15.66 -0.40 -6.23
CA CYS A 23 -15.78 -1.63 -5.47
C CYS A 23 -16.70 -2.75 -6.01
N GLY A 24 -16.07 -3.89 -6.31
CA GLY A 24 -16.71 -5.20 -6.14
C GLY A 24 -16.85 -6.01 -7.43
N ASP A 25 -16.05 -7.08 -7.51
CA ASP A 25 -16.40 -8.33 -8.21
C ASP A 25 -16.67 -8.20 -9.72
N ASP A 26 -15.62 -8.01 -10.53
CA ASP A 26 -15.65 -8.56 -11.90
C ASP A 26 -14.23 -8.87 -12.40
N SER A 27 -14.03 -10.17 -12.60
CA SER A 27 -12.85 -10.85 -13.13
C SER A 27 -12.34 -10.27 -14.45
N ASP A 28 -11.33 -9.39 -14.44
CA ASP A 28 -10.46 -9.19 -15.62
C ASP A 28 -9.08 -8.55 -15.34
N ASN A 29 -8.70 -8.34 -14.06
CA ASN A 29 -7.35 -7.92 -13.64
C ASN A 29 -6.89 -8.70 -12.40
N ALA A 30 -6.67 -10.01 -12.57
CA ALA A 30 -6.48 -10.95 -11.46
C ALA A 30 -5.33 -10.58 -10.50
N SER A 31 -4.21 -10.02 -10.98
CA SER A 31 -3.07 -9.69 -10.12
C SER A 31 -3.32 -8.48 -9.20
N THR A 32 -4.03 -7.46 -9.67
CA THR A 32 -4.33 -6.29 -8.83
C THR A 32 -5.42 -6.60 -7.79
N GLY A 33 -6.37 -7.49 -8.13
CA GLY A 33 -7.41 -7.94 -7.20
C GLY A 33 -6.84 -8.68 -5.99
N ASP A 34 -5.98 -9.67 -6.23
CA ASP A 34 -5.34 -10.45 -5.16
C ASP A 34 -4.45 -9.55 -4.28
N TYR A 35 -3.72 -8.60 -4.89
CA TYR A 35 -2.90 -7.62 -4.17
C TYR A 35 -3.70 -6.74 -3.20
N CYS A 36 -4.76 -6.08 -3.69
CA CYS A 36 -5.55 -5.17 -2.86
C CYS A 36 -6.31 -5.93 -1.77
N GLU A 37 -6.77 -7.15 -2.03
CA GLU A 37 -7.41 -8.00 -1.01
C GLU A 37 -6.44 -8.35 0.13
N LEU A 38 -5.20 -8.71 -0.18
CA LEU A 38 -4.16 -8.97 0.82
C LEU A 38 -3.83 -7.72 1.65
N VAL A 39 -3.75 -6.55 1.01
CA VAL A 39 -3.49 -5.28 1.70
C VAL A 39 -4.66 -4.88 2.62
N GLN A 40 -5.90 -5.10 2.18
CA GLN A 40 -7.11 -4.88 2.99
C GLN A 40 -7.11 -5.80 4.23
N GLU A 41 -6.83 -7.10 4.04
CA GLU A 41 -6.77 -8.07 5.14
C GLU A 41 -5.68 -7.69 6.16
N MET A 42 -4.51 -7.25 5.67
CA MET A 42 -3.44 -6.76 6.51
C MET A 42 -3.89 -5.56 7.36
N GLN A 43 -4.51 -4.55 6.73
CA GLN A 43 -5.01 -3.37 7.42
C GLN A 43 -6.05 -3.75 8.50
N ASP A 44 -7.01 -4.60 8.17
CA ASP A 44 -8.07 -5.04 9.10
C ASP A 44 -7.48 -5.80 10.30
N SER A 45 -6.44 -6.61 10.08
CA SER A 45 -5.72 -7.34 11.11
C SER A 45 -5.01 -6.39 12.09
N PHE A 46 -4.34 -5.35 11.56
CA PHE A 46 -3.68 -4.33 12.39
C PHE A 46 -4.68 -3.43 13.12
N ALA A 47 -5.75 -2.99 12.46
CA ALA A 47 -6.79 -2.15 13.06
C ALA A 47 -7.56 -2.89 14.18
N SER A 48 -7.69 -4.22 14.05
CA SER A 48 -8.31 -5.06 15.08
C SER A 48 -7.39 -5.37 16.26
N SER A 49 -6.11 -5.03 16.16
CA SER A 49 -5.08 -5.35 17.15
C SER A 49 -4.69 -4.10 17.95
N ASP A 50 -5.36 -3.85 19.08
CA ASP A 50 -5.05 -2.74 20.00
C ASP A 50 -3.59 -2.75 20.55
N ASN A 51 -2.86 -3.87 20.42
CA ASN A 51 -1.43 -3.98 20.70
C ASN A 51 -0.82 -5.05 19.78
N ALA A 52 0.19 -4.69 18.99
CA ALA A 52 0.99 -5.66 18.24
C ALA A 52 1.75 -6.58 19.20
N SER A 53 1.26 -7.80 19.36
CA SER A 53 1.94 -8.85 20.13
C SER A 53 3.10 -9.44 19.31
N PRO A 54 4.15 -10.00 19.93
CA PRO A 54 5.30 -10.58 19.20
C PRO A 54 4.88 -11.63 18.15
N GLU A 55 3.90 -12.46 18.47
CA GLU A 55 3.32 -13.47 17.56
C GLU A 55 2.63 -12.83 16.34
N GLN A 56 2.12 -11.60 16.47
CA GLN A 56 1.52 -10.85 15.36
C GLN A 56 2.59 -10.21 14.47
N ILE A 57 3.77 -9.91 15.01
CA ILE A 57 4.90 -9.39 14.25
C ILE A 57 5.50 -10.50 13.36
N GLU A 58 5.69 -11.72 13.89
CA GLU A 58 6.10 -12.86 13.06
C GLU A 58 5.06 -13.17 11.95
N GLY A 59 3.77 -13.10 12.28
CA GLY A 59 2.70 -13.24 11.29
C GLY A 59 2.72 -12.13 10.24
N ALA A 60 3.08 -10.90 10.63
CA ALA A 60 3.15 -9.75 9.74
C ALA A 60 4.20 -9.95 8.64
N VAL A 61 5.39 -10.47 8.94
CA VAL A 61 6.44 -10.73 7.92
C VAL A 61 5.90 -11.60 6.79
N GLY A 62 5.18 -12.67 7.13
CA GLY A 62 4.53 -13.53 6.15
C GLY A 62 3.51 -12.79 5.28
N THR A 63 2.69 -11.93 5.89
CA THR A 63 1.74 -11.08 5.17
C THR A 63 2.42 -10.10 4.23
N PHE A 64 3.47 -9.39 4.67
CA PHE A 64 4.25 -8.47 3.82
C PHE A 64 4.87 -9.20 2.62
N ARG A 65 5.42 -10.41 2.82
CA ARG A 65 5.96 -11.23 1.71
C ARG A 65 4.87 -11.68 0.74
N ASN A 66 3.72 -12.13 1.22
CA ASN A 66 2.60 -12.51 0.36
C ASN A 66 2.09 -11.32 -0.47
N ILE A 67 2.01 -10.13 0.15
CA ILE A 67 1.66 -8.90 -0.57
C ILE A 67 2.70 -8.59 -1.63
N ALA A 68 4.00 -8.69 -1.31
CA ALA A 68 5.08 -8.47 -2.26
C ALA A 68 5.02 -9.40 -3.48
N ASP A 69 4.68 -10.68 -3.27
CA ASP A 69 4.54 -11.67 -4.35
C ASP A 69 3.32 -11.38 -5.26
N ALA A 70 2.24 -10.83 -4.71
CA ALA A 70 1.04 -10.46 -5.46
C ALA A 70 1.12 -9.05 -6.07
N ALA A 71 2.00 -8.20 -5.55
CA ALA A 71 2.11 -6.80 -5.93
C ALA A 71 2.50 -6.60 -7.40
N PRO A 72 2.04 -5.50 -8.03
CA PRO A 72 2.57 -5.05 -9.31
C PRO A 72 4.09 -4.93 -9.29
N GLY A 73 4.74 -5.25 -10.41
CA GLY A 73 6.20 -5.33 -10.46
C GLY A 73 6.93 -4.01 -10.18
N ASP A 74 6.23 -2.88 -10.27
CA ASP A 74 6.75 -1.56 -9.92
C ASP A 74 6.68 -1.22 -8.42
N ILE A 75 5.91 -1.96 -7.62
CA ILE A 75 5.80 -1.76 -6.16
C ILE A 75 6.21 -2.99 -5.33
N ALA A 76 6.36 -4.16 -5.96
CA ALA A 76 6.83 -5.37 -5.29
C ALA A 76 8.20 -5.22 -4.57
N PRO A 77 9.21 -4.53 -5.13
CA PRO A 77 10.49 -4.31 -4.44
C PRO A 77 10.36 -3.52 -3.13
N GLU A 78 9.47 -2.54 -3.09
CA GLU A 78 9.20 -1.71 -1.93
C GLU A 78 8.52 -2.55 -0.83
N TRP A 79 7.56 -3.41 -1.20
CA TRP A 79 6.97 -4.37 -0.27
C TRP A 79 8.00 -5.38 0.28
N GLN A 80 8.96 -5.83 -0.54
CA GLN A 80 10.06 -6.68 -0.08
C GLN A 80 10.94 -5.95 0.94
N THR A 81 11.25 -4.68 0.68
CA THR A 81 12.05 -3.85 1.58
C THR A 81 11.37 -3.71 2.95
N LEU A 82 10.04 -3.51 2.95
CA LEU A 82 9.26 -3.47 4.19
C LEU A 82 9.24 -4.83 4.90
N ALA A 83 9.07 -5.94 4.16
CA ALA A 83 9.09 -7.28 4.73
C ALA A 83 10.42 -7.58 5.43
N ASP A 84 11.54 -7.23 4.78
CA ASP A 84 12.88 -7.42 5.31
C ASP A 84 13.12 -6.53 6.55
N TRP A 85 12.65 -5.28 6.52
CA TRP A 85 12.72 -4.41 7.69
C TRP A 85 11.91 -4.94 8.87
N VAL A 86 10.69 -5.43 8.65
CA VAL A 86 9.84 -6.01 9.71
C VAL A 86 10.45 -7.29 10.26
N GLU A 87 11.04 -8.13 9.41
CA GLU A 87 11.76 -9.34 9.82
C GLU A 87 12.94 -8.96 10.72
N ALA A 88 13.81 -8.07 10.27
CA ALA A 88 14.93 -7.58 11.05
C ALA A 88 14.49 -6.93 12.37
N TYR A 89 13.41 -6.14 12.33
CA TYR A 89 12.86 -5.50 13.53
C TYR A 89 12.33 -6.53 14.55
N SER A 90 11.71 -7.61 14.07
CA SER A 90 11.16 -8.67 14.91
C SER A 90 12.22 -9.44 15.69
N GLU A 91 13.45 -9.47 15.17
CA GLU A 91 14.60 -10.11 15.83
C GLU A 91 15.21 -9.24 16.94
N ILE A 92 14.86 -7.94 17.00
CA ILE A 92 15.35 -7.02 18.03
C ILE A 92 14.60 -7.25 19.34
N ASP A 93 15.32 -7.59 20.40
CA ASP A 93 14.74 -7.59 21.76
C ASP A 93 14.49 -6.14 22.21
N SER A 94 13.25 -5.68 22.03
CA SER A 94 12.81 -4.34 22.44
C SER A 94 12.96 -4.05 23.94
N SER A 95 13.12 -5.10 24.78
CA SER A 95 13.36 -4.95 26.22
C SER A 95 14.84 -4.76 26.56
N ASP A 96 15.74 -5.03 25.60
CA ASP A 96 17.18 -4.89 25.75
C ASP A 96 17.68 -3.58 25.07
N PRO A 97 18.11 -2.58 25.85
CA PRO A 97 18.68 -1.36 25.28
C PRO A 97 20.00 -1.59 24.53
N GLU A 98 20.73 -2.68 24.78
CA GLU A 98 21.96 -3.01 24.04
C GLU A 98 21.66 -3.52 22.63
N ALA A 99 20.55 -4.24 22.44
CA ALA A 99 20.10 -4.69 21.11
C ALA A 99 19.79 -3.50 20.19
N TRP A 100 19.20 -2.43 20.72
CA TRP A 100 18.98 -1.19 19.96
C TRP A 100 20.28 -0.51 19.55
N ALA A 101 21.28 -0.50 20.43
CA ALA A 101 22.59 0.04 20.11
C ALA A 101 23.26 -0.78 19.01
N GLU A 102 23.10 -2.10 18.99
CA GLU A 102 23.62 -2.96 17.92
C GLU A 102 23.00 -2.60 16.57
N VAL A 103 21.67 -2.42 16.51
CA VAL A 103 20.94 -2.01 15.30
C VAL A 103 21.39 -0.64 14.78
N GLU A 104 21.70 0.31 15.68
CA GLU A 104 22.21 1.63 15.29
C GLU A 104 23.65 1.61 14.77
N ASN A 105 24.44 0.60 15.13
CA ASN A 105 25.84 0.47 14.72
C ASN A 105 26.05 -0.53 13.58
N ASP A 106 25.06 -1.34 13.25
CA ASP A 106 25.07 -2.25 12.12
C ASP A 106 24.80 -1.48 10.81
N GLU A 107 25.78 -1.44 9.92
CA GLU A 107 25.67 -0.69 8.65
C GLU A 107 24.56 -1.24 7.74
N GLU A 108 24.27 -2.55 7.78
CA GLU A 108 23.24 -3.20 6.97
C GLU A 108 21.85 -2.83 7.48
N LEU A 109 21.62 -2.91 8.79
CA LEU A 109 20.34 -2.54 9.41
C LEU A 109 20.05 -1.04 9.33
N VAL A 110 21.08 -0.20 9.44
CA VAL A 110 20.95 1.26 9.24
C VAL A 110 20.53 1.56 7.80
N GLN A 111 21.14 0.89 6.82
CA GLN A 111 20.79 1.07 5.42
C GLN A 111 19.37 0.55 5.13
N LEU A 112 19.02 -0.63 5.63
CA LEU A 112 17.69 -1.22 5.47
C LEU A 112 16.59 -0.30 6.04
N ARG A 113 16.82 0.28 7.23
CA ARG A 113 15.90 1.28 7.81
C ARG A 113 15.75 2.50 6.89
N ALA A 114 16.86 3.02 6.37
CA ALA A 114 16.86 4.18 5.49
C ALA A 114 16.14 3.92 4.16
N ASP A 115 16.17 2.68 3.66
CA ASP A 115 15.45 2.25 2.46
C ASP A 115 13.97 1.93 2.73
N ALA A 116 13.64 1.47 3.95
CA ALA A 116 12.27 1.17 4.36
C ALA A 116 11.37 2.42 4.44
N GLU A 117 11.90 3.57 4.86
CA GLU A 117 11.14 4.84 4.91
C GLU A 117 10.56 5.25 3.55
N PRO A 118 11.36 5.43 2.47
CA PRO A 118 10.83 5.76 1.15
C PRO A 118 10.02 4.62 0.54
N ALA A 119 10.31 3.36 0.86
CA ALA A 119 9.50 2.22 0.44
C ALA A 119 8.08 2.29 1.05
N SER A 120 7.96 2.63 2.35
CA SER A 120 6.66 2.82 3.02
C SER A 120 5.83 3.90 2.33
N THR A 121 6.43 5.06 2.04
CA THR A 121 5.73 6.14 1.34
C THR A 121 5.27 5.71 -0.05
N SER A 122 6.13 5.00 -0.79
CA SER A 122 5.78 4.54 -2.14
C SER A 122 4.64 3.53 -2.11
N VAL A 123 4.67 2.60 -1.14
CA VAL A 123 3.61 1.62 -0.90
C VAL A 123 2.30 2.31 -0.52
N GLU A 124 2.34 3.27 0.40
CA GLU A 124 1.16 4.04 0.83
C GLU A 124 0.50 4.78 -0.36
N GLU A 125 1.29 5.51 -1.14
CA GLU A 125 0.81 6.24 -2.31
C GLU A 125 0.21 5.29 -3.36
N HIS A 126 0.88 4.17 -3.62
CA HIS A 126 0.41 3.18 -4.59
C HIS A 126 -0.87 2.47 -4.10
N VAL A 127 -0.92 2.06 -2.84
CA VAL A 127 -2.11 1.42 -2.24
C VAL A 127 -3.29 2.38 -2.25
N GLN A 128 -3.08 3.65 -1.93
CA GLN A 128 -4.14 4.65 -2.02
C GLN A 128 -4.62 4.85 -3.46
N ALA A 129 -3.70 4.92 -4.42
CA ALA A 129 -4.03 5.15 -5.82
C ALA A 129 -4.74 3.97 -6.50
N GLU A 130 -4.28 2.74 -6.24
CA GLU A 130 -4.75 1.53 -6.93
C GLU A 130 -5.84 0.78 -6.14
N CYS A 131 -5.80 0.82 -4.81
CA CYS A 131 -6.71 0.06 -3.95
C CYS A 131 -7.73 0.93 -3.19
N ASP A 132 -7.60 2.27 -3.19
CA ASP A 132 -8.43 3.19 -2.38
C ASP A 132 -8.34 2.91 -0.87
N ILE A 133 -7.20 2.39 -0.40
CA ILE A 133 -6.95 2.07 1.02
C ILE A 133 -5.93 3.08 1.58
N THR A 134 -6.21 3.64 2.76
CA THR A 134 -5.26 4.50 3.49
C THR A 134 -4.54 3.70 4.57
N LEU A 135 -3.22 3.53 4.46
CA LEU A 135 -2.43 2.88 5.51
C LEU A 135 -2.04 3.89 6.59
N GLY A 136 -2.12 3.51 7.87
CA GLY A 136 -1.53 4.27 8.99
C GLY A 136 -2.40 5.36 9.66
N GLU A 137 -3.73 5.25 9.62
CA GLU A 137 -4.64 6.11 10.41
C GLU A 137 -4.83 5.66 11.87
#